data_AF-A0A7L1CLZ0-F1
#
_entry.id   AF-A0A7L1CLZ0-F1
#
_cell.length_a   1.000
_cell.length_b   1.000
_cell.length_c   1.000
_cell.angle_alpha   90.00
_cell.angle_beta   90.00
_cell.angle_gamma   90.00
#
_symmetry.space_group_name_H-M   'P 1'
#
loop_
_entity.id
_entity.type
_entity.pdbx_description
1 polymer ?
#
loop_
_entity_poly.entity_id
_entity_poly.type
_entity_poly.pdbx_seq_one_letter_code
_entity_poly.pdbx_strand_id
1 'polypeptide(L)' 'RAERGPGAFTVLGVEQVPQGRPCLSQGKYVMVMGVVRSCSPEPVLRAIKMTDLSENPVHKDMWSLEVEDLQRIIP' A
#
# COMPACT_ATOMS: atom_id res chain seq x y z
N ARG A 1 -6.71 -3.86 -7.50
CA ARG A 1 -7.21 -3.96 -6.10
C ARG A 1 -6.09 -4.54 -5.25
N ALA A 2 -5.86 -4.01 -4.05
CA ALA A 2 -4.83 -4.47 -3.13
C ALA A 2 -5.47 -4.89 -1.79
N GLU A 3 -4.82 -5.80 -1.08
CA GLU A 3 -5.28 -6.36 0.19
C GLU A 3 -4.32 -5.95 1.31
N ARG A 4 -4.87 -5.56 2.48
CA ARG A 4 -4.14 -5.23 3.69
C ARG A 4 -4.80 -5.95 4.87
N GLY A 5 -4.38 -7.19 5.12
CA GLY A 5 -4.97 -8.01 6.18
C GLY A 5 -6.45 -8.28 5.91
N PRO A 6 -7.38 -8.04 6.86
CA PRO A 6 -8.81 -8.29 6.66
C PRO A 6 -9.52 -7.27 5.75
N GLY A 7 -8.84 -6.19 5.36
CA GLY A 7 -9.41 -5.12 4.53
C GLY A 7 -8.82 -5.09 3.12
N ALA A 8 -9.63 -4.71 2.14
CA ALA A 8 -9.18 -4.42 0.78
C ALA A 8 -9.28 -2.92 0.48
N PHE A 9 -8.47 -2.45 -0.46
CA PHE A 9 -8.53 -1.09 -0.96
C PHE A 9 -8.24 -1.04 -2.47
N THR A 10 -8.74 0.02 -3.11
CA THR A 10 -8.59 0.24 -4.55
C THR A 10 -7.54 1.33 -4.79
N VAL A 11 -6.63 1.07 -5.72
CA VAL A 11 -5.57 2.01 -6.12
C VAL A 11 -5.76 2.37 -7.58
N LEU A 12 -5.85 3.68 -7.84
CA LEU A 12 -6.03 4.27 -9.17
C LEU A 12 -4.75 4.97 -9.63
N GLY A 13 -4.58 5.12 -10.93
CA GLY A 13 -3.49 5.94 -11.50
C GLY A 13 -2.11 5.29 -11.41
N VAL A 14 -2.02 3.96 -11.29
CA VAL A 14 -0.73 3.27 -11.13
C VAL A 14 0.13 3.39 -12.39
N GLU A 15 -0.50 3.50 -13.56
CA GLU A 15 0.15 3.75 -14.84
C GLU A 15 0.84 5.11 -14.92
N GLN A 16 0.47 6.07 -14.05
CA GLN A 16 1.02 7.44 -14.02
C GLN A 16 2.16 7.58 -12.99
N VAL A 17 2.46 6.54 -12.24
CA VAL A 17 3.50 6.52 -11.20
C VAL A 17 4.88 6.28 -11.83
N PRO A 18 5.96 6.92 -11.33
CA PRO A 18 7.32 6.61 -11.77
C PRO A 18 7.61 5.11 -11.70
N GLN A 19 7.97 4.52 -12.84
CA GLN A 19 8.15 3.08 -12.95
C GLN A 19 9.53 2.69 -12.44
N GLY A 20 9.57 2.19 -11.20
CA GLY A 20 10.71 1.44 -10.67
C GLY A 20 10.70 -0.01 -11.18
N ARG A 21 11.05 -0.97 -10.32
CA ARG A 21 10.87 -2.39 -10.66
C ARG A 21 9.38 -2.70 -10.90
N PRO A 22 9.04 -3.53 -11.92
CA PRO A 22 7.66 -3.94 -12.15
C PRO A 22 7.07 -4.63 -10.91
N CYS A 23 6.03 -4.03 -10.34
CA CYS A 23 5.39 -4.48 -9.10
C CYS A 23 3.91 -4.84 -9.28
N LEU A 24 3.34 -4.56 -10.46
CA LEU A 24 1.95 -4.81 -10.81
C LEU A 24 1.72 -6.28 -11.24
N SER A 25 1.82 -7.19 -10.28
CA SER A 25 1.46 -8.60 -10.50
C SER A 25 0.79 -9.19 -9.27
N GLN A 26 -0.09 -10.17 -9.50
CA GLN A 26 -0.81 -10.85 -8.41
C GLN A 26 0.18 -11.55 -7.48
N GLY A 27 -0.05 -11.45 -6.17
CA GLY A 27 0.79 -12.06 -5.14
C GLY A 27 1.99 -11.21 -4.69
N LYS A 28 2.25 -10.06 -5.33
CA LYS A 28 3.29 -9.12 -4.88
C LYS A 28 2.86 -8.39 -3.62
N TYR A 29 3.81 -8.26 -2.69
CA TYR A 29 3.68 -7.38 -1.54
C TYR A 29 4.28 -6.02 -1.88
N VAL A 30 3.44 -4.98 -1.80
CA VAL A 30 3.75 -3.65 -2.36
C VAL A 30 3.41 -2.56 -1.37
N MET A 31 4.24 -1.52 -1.33
CA MET A 31 3.92 -0.26 -0.67
C MET A 31 3.29 0.70 -1.68
N VAL A 32 2.23 1.39 -1.27
CA VAL A 32 1.56 2.43 -2.06
C VAL A 32 1.54 3.72 -1.27
N MET A 33 2.19 4.76 -1.80
CA MET A 33 1.96 6.14 -1.38
C MET A 33 0.97 6.78 -2.34
N GLY A 34 -0.04 7.46 -1.82
CA GLY A 34 -1.07 8.08 -2.64
C GLY A 34 -1.94 9.06 -1.87
N VAL A 35 -2.85 9.71 -2.60
CA VAL A 35 -3.86 10.61 -2.05
C VAL A 35 -5.16 9.84 -1.82
N VAL A 36 -5.74 9.98 -0.62
CA VAL A 36 -7.06 9.41 -0.31
C VAL A 36 -8.15 10.09 -1.13
N ARG A 37 -8.98 9.31 -1.82
CA ARG A 37 -10.11 9.79 -2.63
C ARG A 37 -11.45 9.47 -2.01
N SER A 38 -11.57 8.29 -1.39
CA SER A 38 -12.74 7.88 -0.61
C SER A 38 -12.31 6.89 0.48
N CYS A 39 -13.11 6.77 1.54
CA CYS A 39 -12.90 5.83 2.64
C CYS A 39 -14.05 4.81 2.79
N SER A 40 -15.24 5.09 2.24
CA SER A 40 -16.45 4.27 2.41
C SER A 40 -17.18 4.13 1.06
N PRO A 41 -17.71 2.94 0.70
CA PRO A 41 -17.71 1.68 1.47
C PRO A 41 -16.36 0.93 1.48
N GLU A 42 -15.46 1.25 0.57
CA GLU A 42 -14.07 0.79 0.59
C GLU A 42 -13.10 1.96 0.36
N PRO A 43 -11.88 1.91 0.90
CA PRO A 43 -10.88 2.96 0.66
C PRO A 43 -10.39 2.98 -0.79
N VAL A 44 -10.29 4.18 -1.35
CA VAL A 44 -9.76 4.42 -2.70
C VAL A 44 -8.61 5.42 -2.62
N LEU A 45 -7.44 5.04 -3.15
CA LEU A 45 -6.24 5.86 -3.24
C LEU A 45 -5.92 6.18 -4.71
N ARG A 46 -5.47 7.40 -4.99
CA ARG A 46 -4.75 7.72 -6.24
C ARG A 46 -3.26 7.61 -5.97
N ALA A 47 -2.58 6.72 -6.67
CA ALA A 47 -1.16 6.45 -6.46
C ALA A 47 -0.29 7.65 -6.87
N ILE A 48 0.72 7.92 -6.05
CA ILE A 48 1.86 8.82 -6.33
C ILE A 48 3.13 7.99 -6.50
N LYS A 49 3.31 6.97 -5.64
CA LYS A 49 4.45 6.04 -5.68
C LYS A 49 4.00 4.64 -5.34
N MET A 50 4.57 3.65 -6.03
CA MET A 50 4.34 2.24 -5.77
C MET A 50 5.67 1.49 -5.84
N THR A 51 5.93 0.61 -4.86
CA THR A 51 7.22 -0.08 -4.73
C THR A 51 7.00 -1.56 -4.41
N ASP A 52 7.72 -2.45 -5.11
CA ASP A 52 7.77 -3.87 -4.75
C ASP A 52 8.59 -4.05 -3.47
N LEU A 53 8.02 -4.72 -2.47
CA LEU A 53 8.67 -5.11 -1.21
C LEU A 53 8.74 -6.63 -1.04
N SER A 54 8.41 -7.40 -2.08
CA SER A 54 8.27 -8.86 -2.00
C SER A 54 9.57 -9.61 -1.71
N GLU A 55 10.73 -9.01 -1.95
CA GLU A 55 12.03 -9.66 -1.76
C GLU A 55 12.38 -9.88 -0.29
N ASN A 56 11.86 -9.05 0.61
CA ASN A 56 12.14 -9.14 2.03
C ASN A 56 10.82 -9.38 2.82
N PRO A 57 10.60 -10.59 3.35
CA PRO A 57 9.35 -10.95 4.04
C PRO A 57 9.14 -10.12 5.32
N VAL A 58 10.21 -9.60 5.91
CA VAL A 58 10.16 -8.76 7.12
C VAL A 58 9.22 -7.58 6.94
N HIS A 59 9.13 -6.99 5.75
CA HIS A 59 8.21 -5.87 5.50
C HIS A 59 6.75 -6.24 5.71
N LYS A 60 6.36 -7.47 5.31
CA LYS A 60 4.99 -7.94 5.50
C LYS A 60 4.72 -8.25 6.97
N ASP A 61 5.68 -8.86 7.65
CA ASP A 61 5.55 -9.28 9.05
C ASP A 61 5.53 -8.08 10.01
N MET A 62 6.31 -7.03 9.73
CA MET A 62 6.42 -5.85 10.59
C MET A 62 5.38 -4.76 10.34
N TRP A 63 4.70 -4.76 9.18
CA TRP A 63 3.81 -3.66 8.79
C TRP A 63 2.76 -3.28 9.83
N SER A 64 2.12 -4.26 10.47
CA SER A 64 1.10 -3.99 11.50
C SER A 64 1.70 -3.28 12.73
N LEU A 65 2.92 -3.67 13.13
CA LEU A 65 3.64 -3.06 14.26
C LEU A 65 4.11 -1.65 13.90
N GLU A 66 4.62 -1.44 12.68
CA GLU A 66 5.02 -0.13 12.19
C GLU A 66 3.86 0.87 12.21
N VAL A 67 2.66 0.43 11.80
CA VAL A 67 1.45 1.27 11.82
C VAL A 67 1.03 1.59 13.25
N GLU A 68 1.00 0.58 14.13
CA GLU A 68 0.61 0.76 15.53
C GLU A 68 1.56 1.71 16.26
N ASP A 69 2.86 1.54 16.08
CA ASP A 69 3.88 2.41 16.66
C ASP A 69 3.73 3.86 16.16
N LEU A 70 3.54 4.04 14.84
CA LEU A 70 3.34 5.36 14.25
C LEU A 70 2.08 6.05 14.80
N GLN A 71 0.98 5.33 14.98
CA GLN A 71 -0.26 5.87 15.54
C GLN A 71 -0.14 6.26 17.02
N ARG A 72 0.78 5.64 17.77
CA ARG A 72 1.02 5.98 19.18
C ARG A 72 1.84 7.25 19.35
N ILE A 73 2.70 7.59 18.39
CA ILE A 73 3.59 8.76 18.47
C ILE A 73 3.04 10.02 17.82
N ILE A 74 2.03 9.89 16.96
CA ILE A 74 1.34 11.04 16.34
C ILE A 74 0.21 11.49 17.29
N PRO A 75 0.25 12.74 17.80
CA PRO A 75 -0.75 13.26 18.73
C PRO A 75 -2.12 13.49 18.10
#